data_AF-A0A1Q9BU80-F1
#
_entry.id   AF-A0A1Q9BU80-F1
#
_cell.length_a   1.000
_cell.length_b   1.000
_cell.length_c   1.000
_cell.angle_alpha   90.00
_cell.angle_beta   90.00
_cell.angle_gamma   90.00
#
_symmetry.space_group_name_H-M   'P 1'
#
loop_
_entity.id
_entity.type
_entity.pdbx_description
1 polymer ?
#
loop_
_entity_poly.entity_id
_entity_poly.type
_entity_poly.pdbx_seq_one_letter_code
_entity_poly.pdbx_strand_id
1 'polypeptide(L)'
;VLGVLSWQRRGWCRLERSASLFASRACLIMVTSPQKLVVKSGPEWVVGWPVEGDFSLETDRHMVGEVTSILLSIYRTGLWKKGDLQAWRFYTALMSKTKLYPDFPPNESLSHFLQRYNMSAADSSQLSPLMLASMEGNLSVMQALLREGCDIDATTKFEIPEAHVNGTNTALSLAAQISTPEAVQLLLQARASVNLPKAQGGVRCAPRSRKTTARGGALETEEEEKA
;
A
#
# COMPACT_ATOMS: atom_id res chain seq x y z
N VAL A 1 -17.24 -1.96 -27.90
CA VAL A 1 -15.95 -2.48 -28.41
C VAL A 1 -15.23 -3.21 -27.28
N LEU A 2 -14.91 -4.49 -27.45
CA LEU A 2 -14.12 -5.26 -26.48
C LEU A 2 -12.67 -4.77 -26.54
N GLY A 3 -12.32 -3.87 -25.64
CA GLY A 3 -10.97 -3.31 -25.51
C GLY A 3 -10.45 -3.40 -24.07
N VAL A 4 -9.18 -3.04 -23.89
CA VAL A 4 -8.47 -3.10 -22.60
C VAL A 4 -9.25 -2.47 -21.46
N LEU A 5 -9.76 -1.26 -21.69
CA LEU A 5 -10.51 -0.51 -20.67
C LEU A 5 -11.82 -1.21 -20.30
N SER A 6 -12.55 -1.75 -21.28
CA SER A 6 -13.77 -2.53 -20.99
C SER A 6 -13.46 -3.82 -20.24
N TRP A 7 -12.34 -4.47 -20.54
CA TRP A 7 -11.93 -5.69 -19.86
C TRP A 7 -11.50 -5.43 -18.41
N GLN A 8 -10.74 -4.34 -18.17
CA GLN A 8 -10.32 -3.90 -16.83
C GLN A 8 -11.49 -3.53 -15.91
N ARG A 9 -12.68 -3.27 -16.44
CA ARG A 9 -13.85 -2.93 -15.64
C ARG A 9 -14.63 -4.16 -15.16
N ARG A 10 -14.52 -5.30 -15.80
CA ARG A 10 -15.36 -6.48 -15.51
C ARG A 10 -14.83 -7.29 -14.34
N GLY A 11 -15.71 -7.70 -13.43
CA GLY A 11 -15.33 -8.41 -12.20
C GLY A 11 -14.64 -9.75 -12.45
N TRP A 12 -15.18 -10.59 -13.35
CA TRP A 12 -14.57 -11.85 -13.77
C TRP A 12 -13.19 -11.68 -14.41
N CYS A 13 -13.01 -10.64 -15.23
CA CYS A 13 -11.73 -10.33 -15.86
C CYS A 13 -10.69 -9.89 -14.82
N ARG A 14 -11.09 -9.11 -13.82
CA ARG A 14 -10.23 -8.74 -12.69
C ARG A 14 -9.83 -9.97 -11.88
N LEU A 15 -10.75 -10.90 -11.63
CA LEU A 15 -10.47 -12.16 -10.94
C LEU A 15 -9.42 -13.00 -11.69
N GLU A 16 -9.58 -13.17 -12.99
CA GLU A 16 -8.64 -13.91 -13.85
C GLU A 16 -7.22 -13.35 -13.74
N ARG A 17 -7.07 -12.02 -13.70
CA ARG A 17 -5.77 -11.37 -13.47
C ARG A 17 -5.17 -11.71 -12.13
N SER A 18 -5.96 -11.56 -11.06
CA SER A 18 -5.50 -11.85 -9.70
C SER A 18 -5.07 -13.31 -9.59
N ALA A 19 -5.83 -14.23 -10.17
CA ALA A 19 -5.47 -15.65 -10.23
C ALA A 19 -4.16 -15.88 -10.98
N SER A 20 -3.99 -15.26 -12.15
CA SER A 20 -2.75 -15.35 -12.95
C SER A 20 -1.52 -14.85 -12.19
N LEU A 21 -1.69 -13.76 -11.43
CA LEU A 21 -0.64 -13.24 -10.57
C LEU A 21 -0.25 -14.23 -9.48
N PHE A 22 -1.23 -14.74 -8.74
CA PHE A 22 -0.98 -15.65 -7.61
C PHE A 22 -0.42 -17.01 -8.05
N ALA A 23 -0.73 -17.46 -9.26
CA ALA A 23 -0.30 -18.77 -9.76
C ALA A 23 1.18 -18.82 -10.17
N SER A 24 1.68 -17.82 -10.91
CA SER A 24 2.99 -17.97 -11.58
C SER A 24 3.72 -16.66 -11.91
N ARG A 25 3.29 -15.50 -11.39
CA ARG A 25 3.79 -14.18 -11.85
C ARG A 25 3.73 -14.04 -13.39
N ALA A 26 2.73 -14.67 -14.02
CA ALA A 26 2.58 -14.61 -15.46
C ALA A 26 2.25 -13.18 -15.89
N CYS A 27 3.05 -12.66 -16.82
CA CYS A 27 2.74 -11.39 -17.46
C CYS A 27 1.56 -11.58 -18.42
N LEU A 28 0.63 -10.63 -18.46
CA LEU A 28 -0.50 -10.69 -19.39
C LEU A 28 -0.08 -10.06 -20.71
N ILE A 29 -0.13 -10.84 -21.79
CA ILE A 29 0.09 -10.32 -23.14
C ILE A 29 -1.23 -9.74 -23.64
N MET A 30 -1.22 -8.43 -23.90
CA MET A 30 -2.38 -7.68 -24.32
C MET A 30 -2.27 -7.29 -25.79
N VAL A 31 -3.18 -7.83 -26.61
CA VAL A 31 -3.30 -7.47 -28.02
C VAL A 31 -4.21 -6.24 -28.12
N THR A 32 -3.63 -5.08 -28.41
CA THR A 32 -4.37 -3.81 -28.50
C THR A 32 -4.77 -3.46 -29.93
N SER A 33 -4.04 -4.01 -30.91
CA SER A 33 -4.37 -3.98 -32.33
C SER A 33 -3.68 -5.18 -33.01
N PRO A 34 -4.02 -5.51 -34.27
CA PRO A 34 -3.36 -6.58 -35.01
C PRO A 34 -1.83 -6.45 -35.07
N GLN A 35 -1.28 -5.24 -34.90
CA GLN A 35 0.16 -4.96 -34.97
C GLN A 35 0.77 -4.55 -33.62
N LYS A 36 -0.03 -4.47 -32.54
CA LYS A 36 0.43 -3.93 -31.26
C LYS A 36 0.13 -4.86 -30.10
N LEU A 37 1.20 -5.49 -29.61
CA LEU A 37 1.23 -6.30 -28.41
C LEU A 37 1.86 -5.50 -27.27
N VAL A 38 1.26 -5.55 -26.08
CA VAL A 38 1.77 -4.91 -24.87
C VAL A 38 1.82 -5.94 -23.76
N VAL A 39 2.97 -6.09 -23.12
CA VAL A 39 3.06 -6.89 -21.89
C VAL A 39 2.59 -6.04 -20.73
N LYS A 40 1.57 -6.50 -20.03
CA LYS A 40 1.01 -5.87 -18.83
C LYS A 40 1.32 -6.76 -17.63
N SER A 41 2.19 -6.28 -16.76
CA SER A 41 2.46 -6.81 -15.41
C SER A 41 1.95 -5.87 -14.32
N GLY A 42 1.01 -4.98 -14.67
CA GLY A 42 0.70 -3.80 -13.87
C GLY A 42 -0.10 -4.06 -12.58
N PRO A 43 -0.04 -3.11 -11.63
CA PRO A 43 -0.65 -3.19 -10.31
C PRO A 43 -2.15 -2.95 -10.31
N GLU A 44 -2.80 -2.90 -11.48
CA GLU A 44 -4.20 -2.49 -11.58
C GLU A 44 -5.15 -3.48 -10.88
N TRP A 45 -4.67 -4.68 -10.51
CA TRP A 45 -5.41 -5.63 -9.67
C TRP A 45 -5.48 -5.17 -8.20
N VAL A 46 -4.48 -4.44 -7.69
CA VAL A 46 -4.46 -3.91 -6.31
C VAL A 46 -5.51 -2.82 -6.12
N VAL A 47 -5.65 -1.95 -7.12
CA VAL A 47 -6.56 -0.80 -7.10
C VAL A 47 -7.95 -1.18 -7.62
N GLY A 48 -8.04 -2.23 -8.44
CA GLY A 48 -9.28 -2.69 -9.05
C GLY A 48 -9.71 -4.04 -8.49
N TRP A 49 -10.29 -4.06 -7.29
CA TRP A 49 -10.68 -5.32 -6.65
C TRP A 49 -11.71 -6.07 -7.50
N PRO A 50 -11.63 -7.42 -7.60
CA PRO A 50 -12.54 -8.19 -8.47
C PRO A 50 -14.02 -7.94 -8.18
N VAL A 51 -14.37 -7.80 -6.90
CA VAL A 51 -15.75 -7.54 -6.44
C VAL A 51 -16.24 -6.12 -6.73
N GLU A 52 -15.36 -5.18 -7.09
CA GLU A 52 -15.73 -3.81 -7.46
C GLU A 52 -15.96 -3.65 -8.97
N GLY A 53 -15.80 -4.73 -9.73
CA GLY A 53 -16.04 -4.72 -11.17
C GLY A 53 -17.51 -4.62 -11.55
N ASP A 54 -17.73 -4.35 -12.83
CA ASP A 54 -19.01 -4.42 -13.51
C ASP A 54 -19.36 -5.91 -13.76
N PHE A 55 -20.60 -6.30 -13.47
CA PHE A 55 -21.12 -7.65 -13.69
C PHE A 55 -22.36 -7.60 -14.59
N SER A 56 -22.47 -8.55 -15.51
CA SER A 56 -23.70 -8.73 -16.28
C SER A 56 -24.82 -9.30 -15.40
N LEU A 57 -24.45 -10.13 -14.42
CA LEU A 57 -25.35 -10.72 -13.45
C LEU A 57 -24.81 -10.46 -12.03
N GLU A 58 -25.53 -9.69 -11.23
CA GLU A 58 -25.05 -9.25 -9.91
C GLU A 58 -24.85 -10.39 -8.90
N THR A 59 -25.49 -11.55 -9.08
CA THR A 59 -25.25 -12.73 -8.24
C THR A 59 -23.82 -13.25 -8.34
N ASP A 60 -23.14 -13.01 -9.47
CA ASP A 60 -21.75 -13.41 -9.68
C ASP A 60 -20.77 -12.66 -8.78
N ARG A 61 -21.16 -11.48 -8.28
CA ARG A 61 -20.30 -10.65 -7.41
C ARG A 61 -19.89 -11.40 -6.14
N HIS A 62 -20.83 -12.16 -5.56
CA HIS A 62 -20.56 -13.00 -4.39
C HIS A 62 -19.57 -14.12 -4.72
N MET A 63 -19.83 -14.86 -5.80
CA MET A 63 -18.95 -15.95 -6.25
C MET A 63 -17.52 -15.45 -6.53
N VAL A 64 -17.39 -14.30 -7.20
CA VAL A 64 -16.08 -13.69 -7.45
C VAL A 64 -15.38 -13.30 -6.15
N GLY A 65 -16.13 -12.79 -5.15
CA GLY A 65 -15.60 -12.50 -3.83
C GLY A 65 -15.07 -13.73 -3.11
N GLU A 66 -15.83 -14.83 -3.14
CA GLU A 66 -15.45 -16.11 -2.53
C GLU A 66 -14.19 -16.68 -3.18
N VAL A 67 -14.15 -16.74 -4.51
CA VAL A 67 -12.98 -17.23 -5.24
C VAL A 67 -11.76 -16.35 -4.97
N THR A 68 -11.92 -15.02 -4.94
CA THR A 68 -10.82 -14.09 -4.61
C THR A 68 -10.25 -14.37 -3.21
N SER A 69 -11.13 -14.60 -2.22
CA SER A 69 -10.75 -14.91 -0.85
C SER A 69 -9.98 -16.22 -0.74
N ILE A 70 -10.43 -17.25 -1.45
CA ILE A 70 -9.79 -18.56 -1.49
C ILE A 70 -8.39 -18.44 -2.13
N LEU A 71 -8.29 -17.76 -3.27
CA LEU A 71 -7.02 -17.55 -3.96
C LEU A 71 -5.99 -16.82 -3.09
N LEU A 72 -6.39 -15.71 -2.45
CA LEU A 72 -5.52 -14.98 -1.52
C LEU A 72 -5.11 -15.84 -0.33
N SER A 73 -6.02 -16.66 0.22
CA SER A 73 -5.74 -17.55 1.35
C SER A 73 -4.72 -18.64 0.99
N ILE A 74 -4.85 -19.24 -0.19
CA ILE A 74 -3.89 -20.22 -0.72
C ILE A 74 -2.54 -19.56 -0.94
N TYR A 75 -2.51 -18.40 -1.59
CA TYR A 75 -1.28 -17.67 -1.87
C TYR A 75 -0.53 -17.28 -0.59
N ARG A 76 -1.26 -16.72 0.39
CA ARG A 76 -0.74 -16.40 1.72
C ARG A 76 -0.15 -17.62 2.42
N THR A 77 -0.85 -18.75 2.40
CA THR A 77 -0.34 -20.01 2.97
C THR A 77 0.95 -20.45 2.28
N GLY A 78 1.06 -20.27 0.97
CA GLY A 78 2.28 -20.50 0.22
C GLY A 78 3.44 -19.60 0.63
N LEU A 79 3.19 -18.29 0.84
CA LEU A 79 4.20 -17.34 1.32
C LEU A 79 4.70 -17.69 2.72
N TRP A 80 3.79 -18.09 3.62
CA TRP A 80 4.14 -18.56 4.97
C TRP A 80 5.09 -19.75 4.92
N LYS A 81 4.77 -20.75 4.09
CA LYS A 81 5.62 -21.94 3.90
C LYS A 81 7.00 -21.61 3.30
N LYS A 82 7.08 -20.58 2.46
CA LYS A 82 8.34 -20.08 1.89
C LYS A 82 9.16 -19.23 2.86
N GLY A 83 8.58 -18.80 3.99
CA GLY A 83 9.21 -17.90 4.95
C GLY A 83 9.25 -16.43 4.51
N ASP A 84 8.51 -16.04 3.46
CA ASP A 84 8.43 -14.64 3.04
C ASP A 84 7.41 -13.88 3.90
N LEU A 85 7.88 -13.46 5.08
CA LEU A 85 7.05 -12.83 6.09
C LEU A 85 6.53 -11.45 5.66
N GLN A 86 7.33 -10.67 4.91
CA GLN A 86 6.92 -9.31 4.50
C GLN A 86 5.83 -9.35 3.44
N ALA A 87 5.96 -10.23 2.44
CA ALA A 87 4.88 -10.48 1.50
C ALA A 87 3.66 -11.04 2.22
N TRP A 88 3.86 -12.02 3.11
CA TRP A 88 2.75 -12.58 3.89
C TRP A 88 1.98 -11.50 4.67
N ARG A 89 2.65 -10.54 5.31
CA ARG A 89 2.02 -9.42 6.02
C ARG A 89 1.21 -8.54 5.05
N PHE A 90 1.79 -8.16 3.90
CA PHE A 90 1.09 -7.38 2.87
C PHE A 90 -0.18 -8.06 2.36
N TYR A 91 -0.08 -9.33 1.94
CA TYR A 91 -1.23 -10.08 1.44
C TYR A 91 -2.23 -10.43 2.54
N THR A 92 -1.80 -10.49 3.80
CA THR A 92 -2.71 -10.59 4.95
C THR A 92 -3.53 -9.31 5.09
N ALA A 93 -2.92 -8.12 5.04
CA ALA A 93 -3.66 -6.86 5.10
C ALA A 93 -4.70 -6.70 3.97
N LEU A 94 -4.38 -7.21 2.77
CA LEU A 94 -5.33 -7.23 1.65
C LEU A 94 -6.57 -8.13 1.89
N MET A 95 -6.51 -9.10 2.81
CA MET A 95 -7.68 -9.93 3.16
C MET A 95 -8.81 -9.11 3.79
N SER A 96 -8.51 -7.96 4.41
CA SER A 96 -9.54 -7.03 4.93
C SER A 96 -10.55 -6.62 3.85
N LYS A 97 -10.13 -6.60 2.58
CA LYS A 97 -10.95 -6.18 1.45
C LYS A 97 -11.94 -7.24 0.98
N THR A 98 -11.76 -8.51 1.35
CA THR A 98 -12.58 -9.58 0.77
C THR A 98 -13.94 -9.73 1.45
N LYS A 99 -14.23 -8.99 2.54
CA LYS A 99 -15.48 -8.99 3.36
C LYS A 99 -15.97 -10.35 3.88
N LEU A 100 -15.41 -11.45 3.38
CA LEU A 100 -15.76 -12.83 3.66
C LEU A 100 -14.88 -13.45 4.76
N TYR A 101 -13.91 -12.69 5.27
CA TYR A 101 -12.94 -13.19 6.24
C TYR A 101 -13.19 -12.62 7.64
N PRO A 102 -13.48 -13.46 8.65
CA PRO A 102 -13.87 -13.01 10.00
C PRO A 102 -12.69 -12.52 10.86
N ASP A 103 -11.44 -12.69 10.42
CA ASP A 103 -10.24 -12.39 11.23
C ASP A 103 -9.87 -10.89 11.30
N PHE A 104 -10.77 -10.00 10.88
CA PHE A 104 -10.60 -8.54 10.95
C PHE A 104 -11.69 -7.95 11.86
N PRO A 105 -11.51 -8.00 13.19
CA PRO A 105 -12.49 -7.48 14.10
C PRO A 105 -12.57 -5.94 14.00
N PRO A 106 -13.78 -5.36 13.89
CA PRO A 106 -13.91 -3.91 14.00
C PRO A 106 -13.45 -3.48 15.40
N ASN A 107 -12.60 -2.45 15.46
CA ASN A 107 -12.05 -1.90 16.71
C ASN A 107 -11.16 -2.86 17.52
N GLU A 108 -10.29 -3.61 16.83
CA GLU A 108 -9.29 -4.44 17.51
C GLU A 108 -8.29 -3.62 18.35
N SER A 109 -7.75 -4.23 19.40
CA SER A 109 -6.69 -3.63 20.22
C SER A 109 -5.35 -3.66 19.50
N LEU A 110 -4.48 -2.69 19.81
CA LEU A 110 -3.15 -2.61 19.19
C LEU A 110 -2.31 -3.88 19.43
N SER A 111 -2.37 -4.46 20.63
CA SER A 111 -1.65 -5.70 20.93
C SER A 111 -2.13 -6.89 20.08
N HIS A 112 -3.45 -7.01 19.90
CA HIS A 112 -4.03 -8.06 19.06
C HIS A 112 -3.65 -7.88 17.58
N PHE A 113 -3.68 -6.64 17.09
CA PHE A 113 -3.23 -6.30 15.73
C PHE A 113 -1.76 -6.71 15.50
N LEU A 114 -0.86 -6.31 16.41
CA LEU A 114 0.56 -6.61 16.29
C LEU A 114 0.82 -8.14 16.35
N GLN A 115 0.09 -8.86 17.21
CA GLN A 115 0.17 -10.31 17.30
C GLN A 115 -0.29 -10.99 16.00
N ARG A 116 -1.39 -10.51 15.39
CA ARG A 116 -1.93 -11.03 14.12
C ARG A 116 -0.93 -10.92 12.97
N TYR A 117 -0.11 -9.88 12.97
CA TYR A 117 0.95 -9.67 11.99
C TYR A 117 2.31 -10.26 12.37
N ASN A 118 2.40 -10.97 13.49
CA ASN A 118 3.65 -11.47 14.07
C ASN A 118 4.71 -10.36 14.12
N MET A 119 4.34 -9.16 14.60
CA MET A 119 5.22 -8.00 14.67
C MET A 119 5.21 -7.37 16.06
N SER A 120 6.23 -6.55 16.32
CA SER A 120 6.31 -5.69 17.51
C SER A 120 6.09 -4.23 17.13
N ALA A 121 5.62 -3.40 18.06
CA ALA A 121 5.47 -1.96 17.84
C ALA A 121 6.80 -1.28 17.48
N ALA A 122 7.92 -1.80 17.99
CA ALA A 122 9.28 -1.33 17.70
C ALA A 122 9.91 -2.01 16.48
N ASP A 123 9.19 -2.93 15.80
CA ASP A 123 9.73 -3.69 14.69
C ASP A 123 9.98 -2.74 13.51
N SER A 124 11.25 -2.44 13.24
CA SER A 124 11.72 -1.70 12.06
C SER A 124 11.61 -2.52 10.77
N SER A 125 10.55 -3.32 10.68
CA SER A 125 10.30 -4.19 9.54
C SER A 125 10.08 -3.37 8.28
N GLN A 126 10.21 -4.03 7.13
CA GLN A 126 10.14 -3.33 5.87
C GLN A 126 8.76 -2.69 5.62
N LEU A 127 7.69 -3.20 6.25
CA LEU A 127 6.36 -2.59 6.31
C LEU A 127 6.04 -2.14 7.75
N SER A 128 5.79 -0.85 7.97
CA SER A 128 5.48 -0.37 9.32
C SER A 128 4.09 -0.85 9.79
N PRO A 129 3.86 -0.97 11.10
CA PRO A 129 2.53 -1.27 11.64
C PRO A 129 1.47 -0.26 11.16
N LEU A 130 1.86 1.02 11.02
CA LEU A 130 0.97 2.07 10.52
C LEU A 130 0.59 1.83 9.05
N MET A 131 1.50 1.35 8.20
CA MET A 131 1.19 1.00 6.81
C MET A 131 0.16 -0.12 6.74
N LEU A 132 0.32 -1.19 7.53
CA LEU A 132 -0.63 -2.31 7.55
C LEU A 132 -2.01 -1.88 8.05
N ALA A 133 -2.06 -1.11 9.15
CA ALA A 133 -3.31 -0.57 9.69
C ALA A 133 -3.99 0.37 8.69
N SER A 134 -3.19 1.16 7.96
CA SER A 134 -3.66 2.03 6.90
C SER A 134 -4.24 1.25 5.73
N MET A 135 -3.61 0.16 5.29
CA MET A 135 -4.12 -0.71 4.22
C MET A 135 -5.46 -1.36 4.59
N GLU A 136 -5.62 -1.79 5.85
CA GLU A 136 -6.89 -2.34 6.35
C GLU A 136 -7.98 -1.28 6.51
N GLY A 137 -7.59 -0.03 6.77
CA GLY A 137 -8.53 1.04 7.15
C GLY A 137 -8.96 0.95 8.61
N ASN A 138 -8.15 0.32 9.47
CA ASN A 138 -8.46 0.20 10.90
C ASN A 138 -8.11 1.50 11.64
N LEU A 139 -9.07 2.43 11.66
CA LEU A 139 -8.90 3.76 12.26
C LEU A 139 -8.50 3.69 13.74
N SER A 140 -9.05 2.74 14.49
CA SER A 140 -8.79 2.57 15.92
C SER A 140 -7.32 2.23 16.20
N VAL A 141 -6.76 1.30 15.41
CA VAL A 141 -5.33 0.94 15.49
C VAL A 141 -4.45 2.08 14.99
N MET A 142 -4.83 2.76 13.91
CA MET A 142 -4.08 3.92 13.40
C MET A 142 -3.98 5.01 14.47
N GLN A 143 -5.07 5.34 15.17
CA GLN A 143 -5.06 6.32 16.26
C GLN A 143 -4.20 5.87 17.45
N ALA A 144 -4.14 4.56 17.75
CA ALA A 144 -3.27 4.05 18.80
C ALA A 144 -1.79 4.21 18.42
N LEU A 145 -1.41 3.80 17.21
CA LEU A 145 -0.04 3.91 16.69
C LEU A 145 0.45 5.36 16.60
N LEU A 146 -0.42 6.28 16.19
CA LEU A 146 -0.10 7.71 16.16
C LEU A 146 0.12 8.30 17.55
N ARG A 147 -0.64 7.84 18.56
CA ARG A 147 -0.45 8.24 19.97
C ARG A 147 0.87 7.73 20.56
N GLU A 148 1.35 6.57 20.10
CA GLU A 148 2.66 6.02 20.48
C GLU A 148 3.85 6.76 19.82
N GLY A 149 3.59 7.75 18.96
CA GLY A 149 4.65 8.54 18.33
C GLY A 149 5.34 7.83 17.17
N CYS A 150 4.64 6.91 16.49
CA CYS A 150 5.14 6.25 15.28
C CYS A 150 5.51 7.30 14.20
N ASP A 151 6.55 7.02 13.43
CA ASP A 151 6.94 7.86 12.29
C ASP A 151 5.91 7.73 11.16
N ILE A 152 5.14 8.80 10.96
CA ILE A 152 4.04 8.89 10.00
C ILE A 152 4.56 8.84 8.56
N ASP A 153 5.74 9.41 8.34
CA ASP A 153 6.36 9.57 7.02
C ASP A 153 7.41 8.48 6.75
N ALA A 154 7.45 7.44 7.58
CA ALA A 154 8.28 6.27 7.34
C ALA A 154 7.97 5.67 5.96
N THR A 155 9.02 5.42 5.18
CA THR A 155 8.90 4.75 3.88
C THR A 155 9.15 3.26 4.03
N THR A 156 8.46 2.47 3.21
CA THR A 156 8.69 1.02 3.20
C THR A 156 10.08 0.71 2.64
N LYS A 157 10.69 -0.38 3.10
CA LYS A 157 11.87 -0.98 2.45
C LYS A 157 11.52 -2.23 1.64
N PHE A 158 10.23 -2.55 1.59
CA PHE A 158 9.69 -3.72 0.96
C PHE A 158 9.27 -3.38 -0.45
N GLU A 159 9.58 -4.25 -1.40
CA GLU A 159 9.24 -4.04 -2.79
C GLU A 159 8.40 -5.21 -3.30
N ILE A 160 7.22 -4.88 -3.82
CA ILE A 160 6.37 -5.78 -4.58
C ILE A 160 6.12 -5.08 -5.93
N PRO A 161 6.93 -5.38 -6.95
CA PRO A 161 6.76 -4.81 -8.29
C PRO A 161 5.34 -4.99 -8.83
N GLU A 162 4.75 -6.17 -8.61
CA GLU A 162 3.40 -6.51 -9.07
C GLU A 162 2.28 -5.73 -8.36
N ALA A 163 2.54 -5.17 -7.18
CA ALA A 163 1.58 -4.34 -6.43
C ALA A 163 1.93 -2.84 -6.48
N HIS A 164 3.01 -2.47 -7.17
CA HIS A 164 3.59 -1.13 -7.18
C HIS A 164 4.02 -0.62 -5.79
N VAL A 165 4.28 -1.55 -4.87
CA VAL A 165 4.89 -1.23 -3.58
C VAL A 165 6.39 -1.15 -3.80
N ASN A 166 6.98 0.01 -3.50
CA ASN A 166 8.39 0.29 -3.65
C ASN A 166 8.89 1.14 -2.48
N GLY A 167 10.21 1.35 -2.40
CA GLY A 167 10.86 2.05 -1.28
C GLY A 167 10.40 3.49 -0.98
N THR A 168 9.49 4.06 -1.77
CA THR A 168 8.94 5.41 -1.59
C THR A 168 7.52 5.43 -1.02
N ASN A 169 6.87 4.26 -0.89
CA ASN A 169 5.53 4.20 -0.34
C ASN A 169 5.53 4.51 1.16
N THR A 170 4.66 5.45 1.55
CA THR A 170 4.31 5.78 2.93
C THR A 170 2.95 5.17 3.30
N ALA A 171 2.61 5.23 4.59
CA ALA A 171 1.27 4.88 5.08
C ALA A 171 0.15 5.62 4.30
N LEU A 172 0.34 6.92 4.02
CA LEU A 172 -0.61 7.72 3.24
C LEU A 172 -0.76 7.24 1.80
N SER A 173 0.35 6.92 1.12
CA SER A 173 0.30 6.42 -0.25
C SER A 173 -0.43 5.09 -0.36
N LEU A 174 -0.21 4.18 0.59
CA LEU A 174 -0.86 2.87 0.63
C LEU A 174 -2.34 3.01 1.01
N ALA A 175 -2.68 3.90 1.96
CA ALA A 175 -4.07 4.21 2.30
C ALA A 175 -4.84 4.72 1.08
N ALA A 176 -4.25 5.65 0.32
CA ALA A 176 -4.87 6.23 -0.87
C ALA A 176 -5.04 5.19 -2.00
N GLN A 177 -4.13 4.22 -2.11
CA GLN A 177 -4.19 3.20 -3.15
C GLN A 177 -5.15 2.06 -2.82
N ILE A 178 -5.21 1.64 -1.54
CA ILE A 178 -5.80 0.36 -1.14
C ILE A 178 -7.02 0.55 -0.26
N SER A 179 -7.04 1.56 0.61
CA SER A 179 -7.90 1.60 1.81
C SER A 179 -9.19 2.42 1.62
N THR A 180 -9.72 2.98 2.71
CA THR A 180 -10.91 3.83 2.74
C THR A 180 -10.53 5.31 2.84
N PRO A 181 -11.40 6.23 2.38
CA PRO A 181 -11.16 7.67 2.48
C PRO A 181 -10.96 8.15 3.92
N GLU A 182 -11.58 7.51 4.91
CA GLU A 182 -11.46 7.86 6.32
C GLU A 182 -10.04 7.63 6.85
N ALA A 183 -9.38 6.56 6.40
CA ALA A 183 -7.98 6.28 6.73
C ALA A 183 -7.06 7.38 6.17
N VAL A 184 -7.33 7.83 4.94
CA VAL A 184 -6.60 8.95 4.31
C VAL A 184 -6.81 10.25 5.09
N GLN A 185 -8.06 10.56 5.43
CA GLN A 185 -8.39 11.76 6.22
C GLN A 185 -7.68 11.77 7.57
N LEU A 186 -7.63 10.62 8.25
CA LEU A 186 -6.97 10.50 9.54
C LEU A 186 -5.46 10.76 9.45
N LEU A 187 -4.80 10.22 8.43
CA LEU A 187 -3.37 10.47 8.19
C LEU A 187 -3.11 11.94 7.84
N LEU A 188 -3.98 12.56 7.04
CA LEU A 188 -3.88 13.99 6.73
C LEU A 188 -4.08 14.87 7.97
N GLN A 189 -5.04 14.53 8.85
CA GLN A 189 -5.23 15.20 10.13
C GLN A 189 -4.00 15.05 11.05
N ALA A 190 -3.35 13.90 11.00
CA ALA A 190 -2.08 13.65 11.67
C ALA A 190 -0.87 14.34 11.02
N ARG A 191 -1.10 15.17 9.98
CA ARG A 191 -0.08 15.92 9.22
C ARG A 191 0.92 15.04 8.46
N ALA A 192 0.47 13.89 7.96
CA ALA A 192 1.25 13.08 7.02
C ALA A 192 1.65 13.91 5.79
N SER A 193 2.90 13.78 5.37
CA SER A 193 3.43 14.49 4.21
C SER A 193 2.86 13.91 2.92
N VAL A 194 2.12 14.73 2.17
CA VAL A 194 1.54 14.33 0.87
C VAL A 194 2.62 14.14 -0.20
N ASN A 195 3.65 14.97 -0.15
CA ASN A 195 4.74 14.98 -1.12
C ASN A 195 6.06 14.72 -0.40
N LEU A 196 6.39 13.45 -0.16
CA LEU A 196 7.77 13.13 0.18
C LEU A 196 8.62 13.17 -1.10
N PRO A 197 9.81 13.81 -1.07
CA PRO A 197 10.72 13.73 -2.19
C PRO A 197 11.06 12.26 -2.40
N LYS A 198 10.93 11.81 -3.66
CA LYS A 198 11.27 10.44 -4.06
C LYS A 198 12.67 10.15 -3.51
N ALA A 199 12.78 9.21 -2.57
CA ALA A 199 14.06 8.87 -1.96
C ALA A 199 14.99 8.40 -3.08
N GLN A 200 15.84 9.30 -3.57
CA GLN A 200 17.05 8.96 -4.28
C GLN A 200 17.87 8.16 -3.26
N GLY A 201 18.09 6.87 -3.53
CA GLY A 201 18.74 5.95 -2.60
C GLY A 201 19.96 6.59 -1.93
N GLY A 202 19.85 6.84 -0.63
CA GLY A 202 20.85 7.62 0.11
C GLY A 202 20.39 7.88 1.54
N VAL A 203 20.78 6.98 2.43
CA VAL A 203 20.58 7.08 3.88
C VAL A 203 21.10 8.43 4.41
N ARG A 204 20.27 9.16 5.16
CA ARG A 204 20.77 10.06 6.21
C ARG A 204 19.79 10.10 7.38
N CYS A 205 20.03 9.22 8.35
CA CYS A 205 19.62 9.48 9.72
C CYS A 205 20.48 10.64 10.25
N ALA A 206 19.87 11.80 10.47
CA ALA A 206 20.46 12.82 11.33
C ALA A 206 19.42 13.18 12.41
N PRO A 207 19.78 13.17 13.70
CA PRO A 207 18.89 13.60 14.76
C PRO A 207 18.60 15.10 14.60
N ARG A 208 17.32 15.45 14.78
CA ARG A 208 16.78 16.80 14.68
C ARG A 208 17.37 17.68 15.78
N SER A 209 18.55 18.28 15.57
CA SER A 209 19.05 19.34 16.44
C SER A 209 18.30 20.64 16.12
N ARG A 210 17.59 21.16 17.13
CA ARG A 210 16.96 22.47 17.10
C ARG A 210 18.06 23.51 16.86
N LYS A 211 18.09 24.15 15.69
CA LYS A 211 18.79 25.42 15.55
C LYS A 211 17.93 26.50 16.19
N THR A 212 18.28 26.85 17.41
CA THR A 212 17.89 28.10 18.05
C THR A 212 18.37 29.26 17.17
N THR A 213 17.42 30.10 16.80
CA THR A 213 17.66 31.44 16.28
C THR A 213 18.39 32.26 17.33
N ALA A 214 19.60 32.73 17.00
CA ALA A 214 20.23 33.83 17.70
C ALA A 214 20.71 34.85 16.66
N ARG A 215 20.35 36.09 16.96
CA ARG A 215 20.35 37.30 16.17
C ARG A 215 21.59 38.12 16.53
N GLY A 216 22.15 38.86 15.57
CA GLY A 216 23.22 39.85 15.75
C GLY A 216 24.45 39.54 14.88
N GLY A 217 25.01 40.44 14.09
CA GLY A 217 24.76 41.85 13.79
C GLY A 217 25.47 42.17 12.45
N ALA A 218 24.93 43.14 11.70
CA ALA A 218 25.63 44.37 11.29
C ALA A 218 26.84 44.14 10.36
N LEU A 219 26.68 44.38 9.05
CA LEU A 219 26.99 45.63 8.33
C LEU A 219 28.42 45.63 7.80
N GLU A 220 28.56 45.65 6.47
CA GLU A 220 29.66 46.21 5.65
C GLU A 220 29.30 45.88 4.18
N THR A 221 28.48 46.72 3.53
CA THR A 221 28.84 47.85 2.63
C THR A 221 29.46 47.41 1.30
N GLU A 222 28.71 47.74 0.25
CA GLU A 222 29.09 47.84 -1.16
C GLU A 222 30.27 48.81 -1.35
N GLU A 223 31.18 48.51 -2.27
CA GLU A 223 31.87 49.44 -3.21
C GLU A 223 32.84 48.62 -4.11
N GLU A 224 32.55 48.58 -5.42
CA GLU A 224 33.42 49.02 -6.54
C GLU A 224 34.57 48.04 -6.92
N GLU A 225 34.96 47.80 -8.18
CA GLU A 225 34.82 48.55 -9.43
C GLU A 225 35.06 47.61 -10.63
N LYS A 226 34.51 47.96 -11.79
CA LYS A 226 34.88 47.44 -13.11
C LYS A 226 36.19 48.08 -13.58
N ALA A 227 37.22 47.29 -13.88
CA ALA A 227 38.10 47.36 -15.05
C ALA A 227 39.19 46.28 -14.96
#